data_AF-A0A1F8LWS7-F1
#
_entry.id   AF-A0A1F8LWS7-F1
#
_cell.length_a   1.000
_cell.length_b   1.000
_cell.length_c   1.000
_cell.angle_alpha   90.00
_cell.angle_beta   90.00
_cell.angle_gamma   90.00
#
_symmetry.space_group_name_H-M   'P 1'
#
loop_
_entity.id
_entity.type
_entity.pdbx_description
1 polymer ?
#
loop_
_entity_poly.entity_id
_entity_poly.type
_entity_poly.pdbx_seq_one_letter_code
_entity_poly.pdbx_strand_id
1 'polypeptide(L)'
;MKKLIRCKACGYIMAEEKLGDKCPACGVPRDMFEPYTDPMAESRRRIISFHLHPIAVHFPTSFAVAVLVFTIAIFFFSGPAEELLICTTKVMALFLPLLVLIAFLVGLIDGKIRFRRLGHSHILKTKMLWGSLFFVLAVALVLLVWLGGLGSTLLISVAVALAAGGVACSVVLALLGMQILNAAFPG
;
A
#
# COMPACT_ATOMS: atom_id res chain seq x y z
N MET A 1 15.06 -27.41 12.01
CA MET A 1 14.37 -26.83 10.84
C MET A 1 13.00 -27.46 10.76
N LYS A 2 11.93 -26.68 10.66
CA LYS A 2 10.58 -27.24 10.54
C LYS A 2 10.46 -27.94 9.19
N LYS A 3 10.06 -29.22 9.17
CA LYS A 3 9.74 -29.91 7.91
C LYS A 3 8.48 -29.30 7.32
N LEU A 4 8.62 -28.71 6.14
CA LEU A 4 7.51 -28.17 5.39
C LEU A 4 7.06 -29.20 4.35
N ILE A 5 5.77 -29.22 4.12
CA ILE A 5 5.12 -30.08 3.12
C ILE A 5 4.20 -29.24 2.24
N ARG A 6 4.08 -29.63 0.97
CA ARG A 6 3.25 -28.96 -0.03
C ARG A 6 2.17 -29.92 -0.53
N CYS A 7 0.92 -29.46 -0.60
CA CYS A 7 -0.16 -30.22 -1.22
C CYS A 7 0.05 -30.25 -2.75
N LYS A 8 0.08 -31.44 -3.35
CA LYS A 8 0.22 -31.61 -4.82
C LYS A 8 -0.96 -31.03 -5.61
N ALA A 9 -2.17 -31.11 -5.04
CA ALA A 9 -3.39 -30.66 -5.72
C ALA A 9 -3.52 -29.12 -5.83
N CYS A 10 -3.31 -28.39 -4.73
CA CYS A 10 -3.54 -26.94 -4.69
C CYS A 10 -2.27 -26.10 -4.39
N GLY A 11 -1.15 -26.74 -4.05
CA GLY A 11 0.09 -26.05 -3.71
C GLY A 11 0.15 -25.47 -2.29
N TYR A 12 -0.82 -25.75 -1.41
CA TYR A 12 -0.79 -25.28 -0.01
C TYR A 12 0.44 -25.80 0.75
N ILE A 13 1.19 -24.90 1.40
CA ILE A 13 2.42 -25.24 2.14
C ILE A 13 2.19 -25.07 3.64
N MET A 14 2.53 -26.08 4.43
CA MET A 14 2.42 -26.03 5.90
C MET A 14 3.50 -26.85 6.61
N ALA A 15 3.60 -26.70 7.93
CA ALA A 15 4.44 -27.56 8.75
C ALA A 15 3.82 -28.96 8.86
N GLU A 16 4.63 -30.00 8.68
CA GLU A 16 4.20 -31.40 8.71
C GLU A 16 3.48 -31.78 10.02
N GLU A 17 3.96 -31.24 11.14
CA GLU A 17 3.40 -31.43 12.49
C GLU A 17 1.96 -30.93 12.64
N LYS A 18 1.54 -29.97 11.81
CA LYS A 18 0.20 -29.36 11.88
C LYS A 18 -0.80 -30.00 10.91
N LEU A 19 -0.37 -30.95 10.09
CA LEU A 19 -1.26 -31.59 9.11
C LEU A 19 -2.19 -32.58 9.82
N GLY A 20 -3.49 -32.42 9.61
CA GLY A 20 -4.52 -33.40 10.01
C GLY A 20 -4.73 -34.49 8.96
N ASP A 21 -5.98 -34.95 8.80
CA ASP A 21 -6.33 -36.00 7.83
C ASP A 21 -6.51 -35.48 6.40
N LYS A 22 -6.83 -34.19 6.27
CA LYS A 22 -7.15 -33.52 5.00
C LYS A 22 -6.42 -32.20 4.87
N CYS A 23 -6.16 -31.80 3.63
CA CYS A 23 -5.65 -30.48 3.30
C CYS A 23 -6.68 -29.42 3.72
N PRO A 24 -6.31 -28.41 4.53
CA PRO A 24 -7.24 -27.37 4.98
C PRO A 24 -7.66 -26.42 3.84
N ALA A 25 -6.90 -26.38 2.75
CA ALA A 25 -7.19 -25.48 1.62
C ALA A 25 -8.13 -26.10 0.59
N CYS A 26 -7.97 -27.39 0.26
CA CYS A 26 -8.74 -28.05 -0.82
C CYS A 26 -9.37 -29.39 -0.44
N GLY A 27 -9.16 -29.90 0.78
CA GLY A 27 -9.83 -31.09 1.29
C GLY A 27 -9.28 -32.45 0.83
N VAL A 28 -8.24 -32.49 -0.01
CA VAL A 28 -7.59 -33.76 -0.42
C VAL A 28 -6.94 -34.48 0.77
N PRO A 29 -6.86 -35.82 0.75
CA PRO A 29 -6.24 -36.60 1.82
C PRO A 29 -4.74 -36.30 2.01
N ARG A 30 -4.21 -36.66 3.20
CA ARG A 30 -2.82 -36.42 3.63
C ARG A 30 -1.75 -37.02 2.73
N ASP A 31 -2.03 -38.11 2.05
CA ASP A 31 -1.15 -38.79 1.08
C ASP A 31 -0.79 -37.92 -0.13
N MET A 32 -1.58 -36.89 -0.42
CA MET A 32 -1.35 -35.95 -1.51
C MET A 32 -0.31 -34.85 -1.18
N PHE A 33 0.38 -34.94 -0.05
CA PHE A 33 1.44 -34.00 0.33
C PHE A 33 2.85 -34.51 -0.04
N GLU A 34 3.73 -33.59 -0.43
CA GLU A 34 5.14 -33.86 -0.71
C GLU A 34 6.07 -33.01 0.17
N PRO A 35 7.28 -33.51 0.51
CA PRO A 35 8.28 -32.69 1.18
C PRO A 35 8.59 -31.43 0.38
N TYR A 36 8.60 -30.29 1.07
CA TYR A 36 8.88 -29.00 0.47
C TYR A 36 10.06 -28.35 1.17
N THR A 37 11.12 -28.08 0.41
CA THR A 37 12.20 -27.22 0.84
C THR A 37 11.89 -25.81 0.41
N ASP A 38 11.56 -24.94 1.37
CA ASP A 38 11.37 -23.52 1.12
C ASP A 38 12.70 -22.93 0.62
N PRO A 39 12.73 -22.34 -0.59
CA PRO A 39 13.95 -21.76 -1.12
C PRO A 39 14.34 -20.47 -0.38
N MET A 40 13.46 -19.90 0.45
CA MET A 40 13.71 -18.65 1.19
C MET A 40 14.11 -18.90 2.65
N ALA A 41 15.08 -18.13 3.14
CA ALA A 41 15.46 -18.15 4.55
C ALA A 41 14.29 -17.72 5.48
N GLU A 42 14.16 -18.37 6.65
CA GLU A 42 13.07 -18.11 7.62
C GLU A 42 12.97 -16.63 8.08
N SER A 43 14.11 -15.94 8.21
CA SER A 43 14.14 -14.51 8.59
C SER A 43 13.50 -13.64 7.51
N ARG A 44 13.72 -13.98 6.23
CA ARG A 44 13.13 -13.29 5.08
C ARG A 44 11.63 -13.55 5.00
N ARG A 45 11.21 -14.79 5.24
CA ARG A 45 9.79 -15.19 5.27
C ARG A 45 9.02 -14.48 6.37
N ARG A 46 9.61 -14.31 7.56
CA ARG A 46 8.97 -13.56 8.66
C ARG A 46 8.62 -12.14 8.24
N ILE A 47 9.53 -11.41 7.60
CA ILE A 47 9.27 -10.02 7.17
C ILE A 47 8.17 -9.96 6.11
N ILE A 48 8.15 -10.89 5.15
CA ILE A 48 7.09 -10.96 4.11
C ILE A 48 5.74 -11.36 4.72
N SER A 49 5.74 -12.22 5.75
CA SER A 49 4.52 -12.66 6.44
C SER A 49 3.87 -11.56 7.26
N PHE A 50 4.63 -10.56 7.70
CA PHE A 50 4.05 -9.32 8.16
C PHE A 50 3.52 -8.59 6.91
N HIS A 51 2.21 -8.61 6.70
CA HIS A 51 1.50 -7.87 5.66
C HIS A 51 1.60 -6.32 5.84
N LEU A 52 2.74 -5.85 6.34
CA LEU A 52 3.09 -4.46 6.58
C LEU A 52 3.07 -3.65 5.28
N HIS A 53 3.46 -4.24 4.14
CA HIS A 53 3.41 -3.54 2.86
C HIS A 53 1.98 -3.19 2.43
N PRO A 54 1.01 -4.13 2.36
CA PRO A 54 -0.41 -3.81 2.19
C PRO A 54 -0.92 -2.78 3.20
N ILE A 55 -0.65 -2.99 4.49
CA ILE A 55 -1.13 -2.10 5.56
C ILE A 55 -0.61 -0.67 5.34
N ALA A 56 0.68 -0.50 5.08
CA ALA A 56 1.32 0.80 4.93
C ALA A 56 0.83 1.56 3.69
N VAL A 57 0.52 0.90 2.58
CA VAL A 57 0.07 1.58 1.35
C VAL A 57 -1.40 1.99 1.39
N HIS A 58 -2.23 1.32 2.21
CA HIS A 58 -3.64 1.69 2.36
C HIS A 58 -3.83 2.98 3.16
N PHE A 59 -2.98 3.27 4.15
CA PHE A 59 -3.11 4.50 4.95
C PHE A 59 -3.03 5.79 4.12
N PRO A 60 -1.98 6.05 3.31
CA PRO A 60 -1.93 7.24 2.45
C PRO A 60 -3.10 7.31 1.47
N THR A 61 -3.55 6.16 0.97
CA THR A 61 -4.67 6.07 0.02
C THR A 61 -5.97 6.52 0.68
N SER A 62 -6.28 6.00 1.88
CA SER A 62 -7.47 6.40 2.64
C SER A 62 -7.44 7.89 2.99
N PHE A 63 -6.28 8.42 3.41
CA PHE A 63 -6.14 9.84 3.73
C PHE A 63 -6.29 10.72 2.47
N ALA A 64 -5.68 10.35 1.34
CA ALA A 64 -5.81 11.12 0.10
C ALA A 64 -7.25 11.17 -0.40
N VAL A 65 -7.98 10.05 -0.36
CA VAL A 65 -9.39 9.99 -0.73
C VAL A 65 -10.25 10.81 0.23
N ALA A 66 -10.01 10.70 1.55
CA ALA A 66 -10.75 11.47 2.54
C ALA A 66 -10.53 12.98 2.37
N VAL A 67 -9.27 13.41 2.16
CA VAL A 67 -8.96 14.82 1.88
C VAL A 67 -9.66 15.29 0.62
N LEU A 68 -9.68 14.51 -0.46
CA LEU A 68 -10.41 14.86 -1.69
C LEU A 68 -11.90 15.06 -1.43
N VAL A 69 -12.55 14.09 -0.76
CA VAL A 69 -13.99 14.12 -0.48
C VAL A 69 -14.34 15.29 0.42
N PHE A 70 -13.59 15.53 1.51
CA PHE A 70 -13.85 16.64 2.42
C PHE A 70 -13.60 17.99 1.77
N THR A 71 -12.55 18.12 0.94
CA THR A 71 -12.30 19.37 0.22
C THR A 71 -13.41 19.68 -0.80
N ILE A 72 -13.95 18.67 -1.47
CA ILE A 72 -15.12 18.83 -2.33
C ILE A 72 -16.36 19.21 -1.50
N ALA A 73 -16.55 18.57 -0.35
CA ALA A 73 -17.69 18.84 0.52
C ALA A 73 -17.73 20.30 0.99
N ILE A 74 -16.58 20.96 1.21
CA ILE A 74 -16.52 22.38 1.61
C ILE A 74 -17.33 23.29 0.67
N PHE A 75 -17.43 22.98 -0.63
CA PHE A 75 -18.24 23.78 -1.57
C PHE A 75 -19.75 23.75 -1.30
N PHE A 76 -20.25 22.72 -0.62
CA PHE A 76 -21.68 22.47 -0.45
C PHE A 76 -22.19 22.84 0.95
N PHE A 77 -21.30 23.07 1.91
CA PHE A 77 -21.65 23.38 3.29
C PHE A 77 -21.25 24.81 3.64
N SER A 78 -21.93 25.39 4.63
CA SER A 78 -21.65 26.74 5.14
C SER A 78 -21.80 26.77 6.67
N GLY A 79 -21.18 27.77 7.31
CA GLY A 79 -21.26 27.97 8.75
C GLY A 79 -20.46 26.92 9.54
N PRO A 80 -20.95 26.42 10.70
CA PRO A 80 -20.16 25.53 11.56
C PRO A 80 -19.72 24.22 10.90
N ALA A 81 -20.51 23.70 9.95
CA ALA A 81 -20.18 22.49 9.21
C ALA A 81 -18.98 22.68 8.27
N GLU A 82 -18.88 23.86 7.64
CA GLU A 82 -17.76 24.22 6.77
C GLU A 82 -16.45 24.31 7.57
N GLU A 83 -16.49 24.95 8.74
CA GLU A 83 -15.32 25.07 9.63
C GLU A 83 -14.82 23.69 10.08
N LEU A 84 -15.71 22.78 10.44
CA LEU A 84 -15.37 21.39 10.79
C LEU A 84 -14.70 20.64 9.63
N LEU A 85 -15.20 20.81 8.40
CA LEU A 85 -14.63 20.20 7.20
C LEU A 85 -13.23 20.77 6.90
N ILE A 86 -13.04 22.09 7.02
CA ILE A 86 -11.74 22.74 6.85
C ILE A 86 -10.73 22.22 7.89
N CYS A 87 -11.12 22.16 9.17
CA CYS A 87 -10.26 21.66 10.25
C CYS A 87 -9.89 20.18 10.02
N THR A 88 -10.86 19.34 9.68
CA THR A 88 -10.62 17.91 9.38
C THR A 88 -9.67 17.75 8.20
N THR A 89 -9.89 18.53 7.13
CA THR A 89 -9.04 18.52 5.93
C THR A 89 -7.60 18.94 6.25
N LYS A 90 -7.41 19.97 7.08
CA LYS A 90 -6.08 20.43 7.54
C LYS A 90 -5.32 19.35 8.29
N VAL A 91 -5.97 18.67 9.22
CA VAL A 91 -5.37 17.60 10.02
C VAL A 91 -5.01 16.41 9.15
N MET A 92 -5.90 15.97 8.27
CA MET A 92 -5.62 14.86 7.37
C MET A 92 -4.50 15.18 6.38
N ALA A 93 -4.52 16.37 5.77
CA ALA A 93 -3.45 16.82 4.88
C ALA A 93 -2.11 16.81 5.60
N LEU A 94 -2.04 17.30 6.84
CA LEU A 94 -0.80 17.36 7.65
C LEU A 94 -0.11 15.99 7.78
N PHE A 95 -0.87 14.93 8.02
CA PHE A 95 -0.31 13.58 8.19
C PHE A 95 0.00 12.88 6.86
N LEU A 96 -0.62 13.30 5.75
CA LEU A 96 -0.47 12.66 4.45
C LEU A 96 0.99 12.50 3.98
N PRO A 97 1.87 13.53 3.96
CA PRO A 97 3.25 13.36 3.48
C PRO A 97 4.06 12.38 4.34
N LEU A 98 3.82 12.37 5.67
CA LEU A 98 4.47 11.41 6.56
C LEU A 98 4.03 9.98 6.24
N LEU A 99 2.73 9.76 6.05
CA LEU A 99 2.20 8.44 5.69
C LEU A 99 2.74 7.97 4.33
N VAL A 100 2.77 8.86 3.32
CA VAL A 100 3.35 8.54 2.00
C VAL A 100 4.82 8.16 2.12
N LEU A 101 5.60 8.88 2.93
CA LEU A 101 7.00 8.58 3.17
C LEU A 101 7.19 7.20 3.83
N ILE A 102 6.41 6.89 4.87
CA ILE A 102 6.45 5.59 5.52
C ILE A 102 6.10 4.47 4.53
N ALA A 103 5.01 4.63 3.77
CA ALA A 103 4.59 3.65 2.77
C ALA A 103 5.65 3.44 1.67
N PHE A 104 6.31 4.52 1.25
CA PHE A 104 7.41 4.47 0.29
C PHE A 104 8.60 3.68 0.83
N LEU A 105 9.05 3.98 2.06
CA LEU A 105 10.15 3.27 2.71
C LEU A 105 9.85 1.78 2.91
N VAL A 106 8.64 1.45 3.38
CA VAL A 106 8.19 0.06 3.51
C VAL A 106 8.16 -0.64 2.14
N GLY A 107 7.69 0.05 1.09
CA GLY A 107 7.71 -0.46 -0.28
C GLY A 107 9.12 -0.73 -0.83
N LEU A 108 10.10 0.12 -0.49
CA LEU A 108 11.51 -0.11 -0.85
C LEU A 108 12.09 -1.34 -0.17
N ILE A 109 11.81 -1.51 1.13
CA ILE A 109 12.27 -2.66 1.91
C ILE A 109 11.65 -3.95 1.37
N ASP A 110 10.32 -3.96 1.16
CA ASP A 110 9.60 -5.10 0.60
C ASP A 110 10.14 -5.48 -0.79
N GLY A 111 10.31 -4.48 -1.68
CA GLY A 111 10.88 -4.70 -3.01
C GLY A 111 12.31 -5.28 -2.97
N LYS A 112 13.14 -4.85 -2.02
CA LYS A 112 14.54 -5.33 -1.89
C LYS A 112 14.58 -6.77 -1.43
N ILE A 113 13.69 -7.11 -0.48
CA ILE A 113 13.54 -8.45 0.06
C ILE A 113 12.99 -9.40 -1.01
N ARG A 114 12.06 -8.93 -1.84
CA ARG A 114 11.36 -9.72 -2.86
C ARG A 114 12.20 -10.00 -4.11
N PHE A 115 12.94 -9.00 -4.62
CA PHE A 115 13.64 -9.09 -5.91
C PHE A 115 15.16 -9.19 -5.82
N ARG A 116 15.76 -9.07 -4.61
CA ARG A 116 17.21 -8.98 -4.34
C ARG A 116 17.94 -7.79 -4.99
N ARG A 117 17.61 -7.41 -6.23
CA ARG A 117 18.14 -6.27 -6.98
C ARG A 117 17.02 -5.35 -7.48
N LEU A 118 16.93 -4.16 -6.88
CA LEU A 118 15.94 -3.13 -7.26
C LEU A 118 16.19 -2.53 -8.66
N GLY A 119 17.45 -2.55 -9.14
CA GLY A 119 17.89 -1.79 -10.31
C GLY A 119 17.49 -2.33 -11.69
N HIS A 120 17.13 -3.61 -11.81
CA HIS A 120 16.82 -4.25 -13.10
C HIS A 120 15.33 -4.29 -13.43
N SER A 121 14.44 -4.06 -12.46
CA SER A 121 13.00 -4.09 -12.71
C SER A 121 12.49 -2.71 -13.14
N HIS A 122 12.02 -2.61 -14.39
CA HIS A 122 11.39 -1.39 -14.90
C HIS A 122 10.15 -1.00 -14.08
N ILE A 123 9.32 -1.99 -13.70
CA ILE A 123 8.10 -1.78 -12.92
C ILE A 123 8.40 -1.12 -11.56
N LEU A 124 9.49 -1.53 -10.92
CA LEU A 124 9.86 -1.01 -9.61
C LEU A 124 10.37 0.44 -9.69
N LYS A 125 11.11 0.80 -10.75
CA LYS A 125 11.50 2.20 -11.02
C LYS A 125 10.28 3.08 -11.26
N THR A 126 9.31 2.59 -12.03
CA THR A 126 8.04 3.29 -12.26
C THR A 126 7.27 3.48 -10.96
N LYS A 127 7.21 2.47 -10.07
CA LYS A 127 6.62 2.62 -8.73
C LYS A 127 7.33 3.66 -7.87
N MET A 128 8.66 3.71 -7.92
CA MET A 128 9.42 4.74 -7.20
C MET A 128 9.08 6.14 -7.72
N LEU A 129 8.98 6.32 -9.03
CA LEU A 129 8.62 7.60 -9.64
C LEU A 129 7.23 8.08 -9.20
N TRP A 130 6.21 7.22 -9.31
CA TRP A 130 4.84 7.56 -8.90
C TRP A 130 4.72 7.77 -7.39
N GLY A 131 5.48 7.02 -6.58
CA GLY A 131 5.57 7.24 -5.13
C GLY A 131 6.17 8.60 -4.77
N SER A 132 7.27 8.98 -5.44
CA SER A 132 7.89 10.29 -5.27
C SER A 132 6.97 11.43 -5.74
N LEU A 133 6.27 11.25 -6.87
CA LEU A 133 5.30 12.22 -7.35
C LEU A 133 4.16 12.41 -6.32
N PHE A 134 3.64 11.32 -5.77
CA PHE A 134 2.61 11.39 -4.73
C PHE A 134 3.11 12.13 -3.48
N PHE A 135 4.36 11.90 -3.08
CA PHE A 135 4.97 12.64 -1.97
C PHE A 135 5.05 14.15 -2.25
N VAL A 136 5.49 14.55 -3.44
CA VAL A 136 5.53 15.97 -3.85
C VAL A 136 4.14 16.60 -3.83
N LEU A 137 3.14 15.91 -4.37
CA LEU A 137 1.74 16.37 -4.33
C LEU A 137 1.22 16.50 -2.90
N ALA A 138 1.54 15.55 -2.01
CA ALA A 138 1.15 15.61 -0.61
C ALA A 138 1.80 16.79 0.13
N VAL A 139 3.08 17.07 -0.12
CA VAL A 139 3.76 18.24 0.44
C VAL A 139 3.15 19.54 -0.10
N ALA A 140 2.92 19.64 -1.41
CA ALA A 140 2.28 20.80 -2.02
C ALA A 140 0.89 21.07 -1.44
N LEU A 141 0.11 20.00 -1.20
CA LEU A 141 -1.21 20.08 -0.59
C LEU A 141 -1.15 20.61 0.85
N VAL A 142 -0.22 20.13 1.67
CA VAL A 142 0.00 20.64 3.04
C VAL A 142 0.37 22.11 3.01
N LEU A 143 1.33 22.49 2.17
CA LEU A 143 1.77 23.88 2.05
C LEU A 143 0.60 24.79 1.64
N LEU A 144 -0.21 24.38 0.67
CA LEU A 144 -1.36 25.16 0.23
C LEU A 144 -2.43 25.30 1.32
N VAL A 145 -2.79 24.20 1.97
CA VAL A 145 -3.85 24.16 2.99
C VAL A 145 -3.45 24.91 4.27
N TRP A 146 -2.16 24.90 4.64
CA TRP A 146 -1.67 25.56 5.86
C TRP A 146 -1.15 26.99 5.65
N LEU A 147 -0.53 27.30 4.51
CA LEU A 147 -0.01 28.65 4.23
C LEU A 147 -1.04 29.52 3.51
N GLY A 148 -1.71 28.97 2.50
CA GLY A 148 -2.73 29.70 1.73
C GLY A 148 -4.09 29.75 2.43
N GLY A 149 -4.38 28.75 3.25
CA GLY A 149 -5.70 28.56 3.86
C GLY A 149 -6.77 28.17 2.82
N LEU A 150 -7.96 27.80 3.31
CA LEU A 150 -9.10 27.42 2.46
C LEU A 150 -10.17 28.53 2.42
N GLY A 151 -9.74 29.79 2.48
CA GLY A 151 -10.65 30.95 2.55
C GLY A 151 -11.14 31.48 1.20
N SER A 152 -10.63 30.96 0.09
CA SER A 152 -11.07 31.36 -1.26
C SER A 152 -11.43 30.14 -2.11
N THR A 153 -12.44 30.30 -2.95
CA THR A 153 -12.92 29.27 -3.90
C THR A 153 -11.82 28.78 -4.84
N LEU A 154 -10.88 29.67 -5.20
CA LEU A 154 -9.72 29.33 -6.00
C LEU A 154 -8.79 28.35 -5.25
N LEU A 155 -8.45 28.64 -4.00
CA LEU A 155 -7.58 27.77 -3.19
C LEU A 155 -8.21 26.41 -2.92
N ILE A 156 -9.53 26.36 -2.67
CA ILE A 156 -10.27 25.11 -2.52
C ILE A 156 -10.21 24.30 -3.82
N SER A 157 -10.41 24.94 -4.99
CA SER A 157 -10.30 24.28 -6.30
C SER A 157 -8.91 23.70 -6.56
N VAL A 158 -7.85 24.44 -6.21
CA VAL A 158 -6.47 23.95 -6.33
C VAL A 158 -6.20 22.81 -5.35
N ALA A 159 -6.71 22.89 -4.12
CA ALA A 159 -6.61 21.80 -3.14
C ALA A 159 -7.29 20.52 -3.65
N VAL A 160 -8.47 20.63 -4.26
CA VAL A 160 -9.16 19.49 -4.92
C VAL A 160 -8.31 18.91 -6.04
N ALA A 161 -7.73 19.73 -6.91
CA ALA A 161 -6.89 19.26 -8.00
C ALA A 161 -5.65 18.50 -7.49
N LEU A 162 -4.99 19.01 -6.45
CA LEU A 162 -3.85 18.36 -5.81
C LEU A 162 -4.25 17.02 -5.15
N ALA A 163 -5.37 17.00 -4.41
CA ALA A 163 -5.87 15.79 -3.78
C ALA A 163 -6.29 14.73 -4.81
N ALA A 164 -6.94 15.13 -5.90
CA ALA A 164 -7.30 14.25 -7.01
C ALA A 164 -6.06 13.67 -7.70
N GLY A 165 -5.01 14.49 -7.89
CA GLY A 165 -3.72 14.03 -8.38
C GLY A 165 -3.08 12.97 -7.46
N GLY A 166 -3.16 13.16 -6.14
CA GLY A 166 -2.70 12.19 -5.15
C GLY A 166 -3.46 10.86 -5.24
N VAL A 167 -4.79 10.91 -5.34
CA VAL A 167 -5.63 9.72 -5.54
C VAL A 167 -5.27 9.03 -6.86
N ALA A 168 -5.10 9.76 -7.96
CA ALA A 168 -4.71 9.20 -9.25
C ALA A 168 -3.35 8.46 -9.15
N CYS A 169 -2.36 9.05 -8.47
CA CYS A 169 -1.08 8.39 -8.21
C CYS A 169 -1.25 7.07 -7.42
N SER A 170 -2.12 7.08 -6.39
CA SER A 170 -2.41 5.88 -5.59
C SER A 170 -3.05 4.75 -6.43
N VAL A 171 -3.95 5.09 -7.35
CA VAL A 171 -4.58 4.13 -8.27
C VAL A 171 -3.54 3.54 -9.22
N VAL A 172 -2.67 4.37 -9.81
CA VAL A 172 -1.60 3.88 -10.69
C VAL A 172 -0.65 2.95 -9.93
N LEU A 173 -0.26 3.30 -8.70
CA LEU A 173 0.56 2.44 -7.85
C LEU A 173 -0.11 1.10 -7.54
N ALA A 174 -1.43 1.08 -7.30
CA ALA A 174 -2.20 -0.14 -7.08
C ALA A 174 -2.25 -1.02 -8.34
N LEU A 175 -2.52 -0.43 -9.52
CA LEU A 175 -2.51 -1.14 -10.80
C LEU A 175 -1.15 -1.78 -11.10
N LEU A 176 -0.06 -1.03 -10.89
CA LEU A 176 1.31 -1.55 -10.99
C LEU A 176 1.60 -2.62 -9.93
N GLY A 177 0.92 -2.58 -8.79
CA GLY A 177 0.96 -3.62 -7.75
C GLY A 177 0.44 -4.96 -8.24
N MET A 178 -0.73 -4.95 -8.88
CA MET A 178 -1.40 -6.17 -9.34
C MET A 178 -0.57 -6.94 -10.37
N GLN A 179 0.17 -6.26 -11.23
CA GLN A 179 1.01 -6.89 -12.26
C GLN A 179 2.13 -7.79 -11.68
N ILE A 180 2.48 -7.60 -10.40
CA ILE A 180 3.59 -8.30 -9.73
C ILE A 180 3.06 -9.37 -8.76
N LEU A 181 1.74 -9.57 -8.65
CA LEU A 181 1.15 -10.61 -7.80
C LEU A 181 1.54 -12.01 -8.27
N ASN A 182 1.69 -12.21 -9.58
CA ASN A 182 2.00 -13.50 -10.19
C ASN A 182 3.50 -13.72 -10.43
N ALA A 183 4.37 -12.78 -10.04
CA ALA A 183 5.80 -12.93 -10.24
C ALA A 183 6.39 -13.93 -9.21
N ALA A 184 7.00 -15.00 -9.70
CA ALA A 184 7.65 -16.00 -8.85
C ALA A 184 8.82 -15.38 -8.05
N PHE A 185 8.91 -15.67 -6.74
CA PHE A 185 10.05 -15.23 -5.93
C PHE A 185 11.26 -16.08 -6.23
N PRO A 186 12.40 -15.48 -6.65
CA PRO A 186 13.64 -16.21 -6.72
C PRO A 186 14.10 -16.59 -5.31
N GLY A 187 14.50 -17.85 -5.14
CA GLY A 187 15.13 -18.40 -3.93
C GLY A 187 16.35 -17.61 -3.49
#